data_AF-H2IZZ8-F1
#
_entry.id   AF-H2IZZ8-F1
#
_cell.length_a   1.000
_cell.length_b   1.000
_cell.length_c   1.000
_cell.angle_alpha   90.00
_cell.angle_beta   90.00
_cell.angle_gamma   90.00
#
_symmetry.space_group_name_H-M   'P 1'
#
loop_
_entity.id
_entity.type
_entity.pdbx_description
1 polymer ?
#
loop_
_entity_poly.entity_id
_entity_poly.type
_entity_poly.pdbx_seq_one_letter_code
_entity_poly.pdbx_strand_id
1 'polypeptide(L)'
;MFSRLSRIFSPSTPAHGKGTVTNDTFPKFFISIGNSCAYRYDSREPDMIKAQGFIGTTSRDEAEFRVFGDNTVFASRTKKGAKEFLKTRTFTGKKNFQYLYEINIIGKRSFSFVENYQRDQNALIEAILNSLPAELLAGMSVAEARSLAHTALIRDFNSVDEIQIEAPISSQRINHIATTLV
;
A
#
# COMPACT_ATOMS: atom_id res chain seq x y z
N MET A 1 -10.16 -9.69 -20.15
CA MET A 1 -10.77 -10.51 -19.07
C MET A 1 -9.93 -10.30 -17.80
N PHE A 2 -10.02 -9.13 -17.16
CA PHE A 2 -9.26 -8.79 -15.94
C PHE A 2 -10.24 -8.76 -14.77
N SER A 3 -10.66 -9.91 -14.22
CA SER A 3 -11.72 -9.90 -13.19
C SER A 3 -11.60 -10.90 -12.05
N ARG A 4 -10.48 -11.62 -11.90
CA ARG A 4 -10.31 -12.50 -10.72
C ARG A 4 -9.08 -12.18 -9.89
N LEU A 5 -7.92 -11.90 -10.49
CA LEU A 5 -6.67 -11.73 -9.73
C LEU A 5 -6.50 -10.37 -9.01
N SER A 6 -7.25 -9.34 -9.38
CA SER A 6 -7.31 -8.07 -8.62
C SER A 6 -8.18 -8.17 -7.36
N ARG A 7 -8.84 -9.32 -7.11
CA ARG A 7 -9.64 -9.61 -5.90
C ARG A 7 -9.01 -10.64 -4.97
N ILE A 8 -7.81 -11.13 -5.29
CA ILE A 8 -7.24 -12.31 -4.61
C ILE A 8 -6.38 -11.93 -3.38
N PHE A 9 -6.04 -10.66 -3.18
CA PHE A 9 -5.20 -10.26 -2.04
C PHE A 9 -5.94 -9.34 -1.09
N SER A 10 -6.97 -9.90 -0.46
CA SER A 10 -7.84 -9.13 0.42
C SER A 10 -8.24 -9.95 1.64
N PRO A 11 -7.44 -9.91 2.72
CA PRO A 11 -8.02 -10.01 4.05
C PRO A 11 -9.18 -9.00 4.13
N SER A 12 -10.31 -9.38 4.71
CA SER A 12 -11.36 -8.41 5.01
C SER A 12 -10.78 -7.28 5.88
N THR A 13 -10.71 -6.06 5.35
CA THR A 13 -10.44 -4.88 6.17
C THR A 13 -11.59 -4.76 7.17
N PRO A 14 -11.35 -4.60 8.49
CA PRO A 14 -12.41 -4.27 9.42
C PRO A 14 -13.18 -3.05 8.90
N ALA A 15 -14.51 -3.10 8.95
CA ALA A 15 -15.34 -1.98 8.49
C ALA A 15 -14.88 -0.66 9.11
N HIS A 16 -14.81 0.40 8.30
CA HIS A 16 -14.46 1.75 8.73
C HIS A 16 -15.13 2.10 10.06
N GLY A 17 -14.32 2.48 11.05
CA GLY A 17 -14.82 3.02 12.33
C GLY A 17 -15.03 2.02 13.47
N LYS A 18 -14.41 0.83 13.46
CA LYS A 18 -14.36 -0.02 14.68
C LYS A 18 -12.95 -0.11 15.27
N GLY A 19 -12.84 0.44 16.48
CA GLY A 19 -11.92 0.10 17.58
C GLY A 19 -10.53 -0.45 17.23
N THR A 20 -9.52 0.40 17.49
CA THR A 20 -8.09 0.08 17.60
C THR A 20 -7.83 -1.20 18.40
N VAL A 21 -7.51 -2.30 17.70
CA VAL A 21 -6.89 -3.48 18.30
C VAL A 21 -5.73 -3.88 17.40
N THR A 22 -4.52 -3.45 17.76
CA THR A 22 -3.23 -3.82 17.12
C THR A 22 -3.29 -3.95 15.59
N ASN A 23 -3.25 -2.81 14.91
CA ASN A 23 -3.42 -2.66 13.45
C ASN A 23 -2.33 -3.31 12.56
N ASP A 24 -1.45 -4.15 13.12
CA ASP A 24 -0.37 -4.80 12.36
C ASP A 24 -0.89 -6.11 11.74
N THR A 25 -1.28 -6.08 10.47
CA THR A 25 -1.72 -7.28 9.71
C THR A 25 -0.55 -8.25 9.43
N PHE A 26 0.68 -7.80 9.66
CA PHE A 26 1.91 -8.57 9.50
C PHE A 26 2.66 -8.73 10.83
N PRO A 27 3.42 -9.82 11.01
CA PRO A 27 4.37 -9.94 12.10
C PRO A 27 5.33 -8.73 12.17
N LYS A 28 5.62 -8.27 13.40
CA LYS A 28 6.45 -7.09 13.65
C LYS A 28 7.83 -7.12 12.98
N PHE A 29 8.40 -8.31 12.72
CA PHE A 29 9.69 -8.42 12.06
C PHE A 29 9.68 -7.96 10.60
N PHE A 30 8.52 -7.88 9.93
CA PHE A 30 8.36 -7.26 8.61
C PHE A 30 8.22 -5.75 8.63
N ILE A 31 8.02 -5.17 9.81
CA ILE A 31 7.87 -3.73 9.98
C ILE A 31 9.25 -3.14 10.24
N SER A 32 9.67 -2.22 9.37
CA SER A 32 10.92 -1.49 9.47
C SER A 32 10.70 -0.09 10.04
N ILE A 33 11.79 0.54 10.48
CA ILE A 33 11.84 1.98 10.70
C ILE A 33 12.37 2.60 9.42
N GLY A 34 11.55 3.45 8.79
CA GLY A 34 11.89 4.15 7.57
C GLY A 34 13.19 4.94 7.72
N ASN A 35 13.98 4.94 6.65
CA ASN A 35 15.33 5.52 6.61
C ASN A 35 15.55 6.45 5.41
N SER A 36 14.50 6.76 4.66
CA SER A 36 14.57 7.46 3.38
C SER A 36 13.30 8.28 3.12
N CYS A 37 13.09 8.68 1.86
CA CYS A 37 11.86 9.33 1.41
C CYS A 37 10.98 8.36 0.62
N ALA A 38 9.67 8.54 0.69
CA ALA A 38 8.68 7.88 -0.14
C ALA A 38 7.96 8.90 -1.04
N TYR A 39 7.28 8.42 -2.07
CA TYR A 39 6.63 9.24 -3.09
C TYR A 39 5.19 8.80 -3.29
N ARG A 40 4.27 9.77 -3.33
CA ARG A 40 2.83 9.50 -3.48
C ARG A 40 2.19 10.52 -4.41
N TYR A 41 1.42 10.03 -5.39
CA TYR A 41 0.42 10.87 -6.04
C TYR A 41 -0.86 10.88 -5.21
N ASP A 42 -1.44 12.06 -5.02
CA ASP A 42 -2.71 12.25 -4.35
C ASP A 42 -3.55 13.28 -5.13
N SER A 43 -4.88 13.15 -5.08
CA SER A 43 -5.79 14.10 -5.71
C SER A 43 -6.03 15.35 -4.86
N ARG A 44 -5.67 15.32 -3.57
CA ARG A 44 -5.74 16.49 -2.70
C ARG A 44 -4.63 17.46 -3.04
N GLU A 45 -5.02 18.72 -3.18
CA GLU A 45 -4.14 19.82 -3.53
C GLU A 45 -3.16 20.21 -2.42
N PRO A 46 -2.03 20.87 -2.75
CA PRO A 46 -0.94 21.10 -1.81
C PRO A 46 -1.34 21.85 -0.55
N ASP A 47 -2.26 22.81 -0.65
CA ASP A 47 -2.69 23.59 0.51
C ASP A 47 -3.52 22.76 1.51
N MET A 48 -4.28 21.79 1.02
CA MET A 48 -4.98 20.82 1.88
C MET A 48 -3.99 19.90 2.60
N ILE A 49 -2.97 19.41 1.88
CA ILE A 49 -1.93 18.56 2.47
C ILE A 49 -1.05 19.34 3.46
N LYS A 50 -0.76 20.62 3.20
CA LYS A 50 -0.06 21.48 4.18
C LYS A 50 -0.85 21.63 5.48
N ALA A 51 -2.17 21.73 5.38
CA ALA A 51 -3.03 21.91 6.55
C ALA A 51 -3.21 20.62 7.37
N GLN A 52 -3.28 19.45 6.72
CA GLN A 52 -3.72 18.20 7.37
C GLN A 52 -2.67 17.09 7.40
N GLY A 53 -1.64 17.16 6.55
CA GLY A 53 -0.75 16.04 6.28
C GLY A 53 -1.49 14.83 5.72
N PHE A 54 -0.98 13.62 6.02
CA PHE A 54 -1.64 12.36 5.67
C PHE A 54 -2.08 11.60 6.93
N ILE A 55 -3.39 11.47 7.16
CA ILE A 55 -3.97 10.80 8.33
C ILE A 55 -4.24 9.30 8.14
N GLY A 56 -4.17 8.81 6.91
CA GLY A 56 -4.54 7.46 6.49
C GLY A 56 -5.16 7.53 5.09
N THR A 57 -4.99 6.49 4.28
CA THR A 57 -5.59 6.46 2.94
C THR A 57 -7.02 5.98 3.03
N THR A 58 -7.97 6.83 2.68
CA THR A 58 -9.35 6.38 2.44
C THR A 58 -9.41 5.75 1.06
N SER A 59 -9.72 4.46 0.99
CA SER A 59 -9.95 3.74 -0.26
C SER A 59 -11.35 3.19 -0.27
N ARG A 60 -11.98 3.17 -1.45
CA ARG A 60 -13.25 2.46 -1.67
C ARG A 60 -13.02 0.99 -2.03
N ASP A 61 -11.76 0.60 -2.18
CA ASP A 61 -11.38 -0.77 -2.41
C ASP A 61 -11.35 -1.51 -1.07
N GLU A 62 -12.47 -2.18 -0.75
CA GLU A 62 -12.59 -3.06 0.42
C GLU A 62 -11.57 -4.22 0.38
N ALA A 63 -10.99 -4.44 -0.80
CA ALA A 63 -10.01 -5.46 -1.09
C ALA A 63 -8.55 -4.98 -0.92
N GLU A 64 -8.31 -3.75 -0.47
CA GLU A 64 -6.97 -3.19 -0.37
C GLU A 64 -6.17 -3.74 0.82
N PHE A 65 -4.96 -4.26 0.55
CA PHE A 65 -4.10 -4.81 1.58
C PHE A 65 -3.51 -3.72 2.50
N ARG A 66 -3.82 -3.75 3.81
CA ARG A 66 -3.41 -2.71 4.77
C ARG A 66 -2.58 -3.27 5.92
N VAL A 67 -1.30 -2.91 5.98
CA VAL A 67 -0.37 -3.30 7.05
C VAL A 67 -0.64 -2.56 8.35
N PHE A 68 -1.12 -1.31 8.30
CA PHE A 68 -1.41 -0.48 9.48
C PHE A 68 -2.91 -0.16 9.63
N GLY A 69 -3.78 -1.01 9.08
CA GLY A 69 -5.22 -0.79 9.04
C GLY A 69 -5.61 0.55 8.40
N ASP A 70 -6.55 1.26 9.01
CA ASP A 70 -7.04 2.58 8.54
C ASP A 70 -5.95 3.67 8.51
N ASN A 71 -4.89 3.51 9.32
CA ASN A 71 -3.76 4.44 9.39
C ASN A 71 -2.70 4.16 8.30
N THR A 72 -3.02 3.40 7.26
CA THR A 72 -2.08 3.08 6.19
C THR A 72 -2.00 4.23 5.18
N VAL A 73 -0.80 4.78 4.97
CA VAL A 73 -0.50 5.64 3.81
C VAL A 73 0.27 4.82 2.77
N PHE A 74 -0.35 4.61 1.61
CA PHE A 74 0.29 3.97 0.46
C PHE A 74 1.18 4.98 -0.27
N ALA A 75 2.40 4.56 -0.57
CA ALA A 75 3.36 5.32 -1.34
C ALA A 75 4.24 4.34 -2.12
N SER A 76 5.19 4.88 -2.87
CA SER A 76 6.26 4.14 -3.52
C SER A 76 7.61 4.63 -3.02
N ARG A 77 8.61 3.75 -2.94
CA ARG A 77 9.99 4.16 -2.62
C ARG A 77 10.65 4.96 -3.74
N THR A 78 10.06 4.96 -4.95
CA THR A 78 10.57 5.70 -6.12
C THR A 78 9.52 6.58 -6.78
N LYS A 79 9.95 7.69 -7.42
CA LYS A 79 9.08 8.54 -8.25
C LYS A 79 8.47 7.76 -9.43
N LYS A 80 9.23 6.83 -10.01
CA LYS A 80 8.77 5.95 -11.11
C LYS A 80 7.64 5.04 -10.62
N GLY A 81 7.83 4.37 -9.49
CA GLY A 81 6.79 3.51 -8.90
C GLY A 81 5.53 4.28 -8.54
N ALA A 82 5.66 5.51 -8.01
CA ALA A 82 4.51 6.37 -7.72
C ALA A 82 3.72 6.71 -9.01
N LYS A 83 4.42 6.94 -10.12
CA LYS A 83 3.79 7.18 -11.42
C LYS A 83 3.09 5.94 -11.97
N GLU A 84 3.66 4.75 -11.79
CA GLU A 84 2.99 3.50 -12.18
C GLU A 84 1.75 3.24 -11.32
N PHE A 85 1.83 3.48 -10.01
CA PHE A 85 0.69 3.40 -9.08
C PHE A 85 -0.45 4.35 -9.46
N LEU A 86 -0.13 5.53 -9.97
CA LEU A 86 -1.14 6.46 -10.48
C LEU A 86 -1.90 5.86 -11.67
N LYS A 87 -1.19 5.24 -12.63
CA LYS A 87 -1.80 4.64 -13.83
C LYS A 87 -2.73 3.48 -13.50
N THR A 88 -2.42 2.69 -12.47
CA THR A 88 -3.28 1.57 -12.05
C THR A 88 -4.59 2.05 -11.40
N ARG A 89 -4.62 3.29 -10.89
CA ARG A 89 -5.78 3.91 -10.23
C ARG A 89 -6.50 4.97 -11.06
N THR A 90 -6.03 5.30 -12.25
CA THR A 90 -6.70 6.30 -13.09
C THR A 90 -8.09 5.80 -13.48
N PHE A 91 -9.12 6.42 -12.91
CA PHE A 91 -10.50 6.19 -13.31
C PHE A 91 -10.68 6.67 -14.76
N THR A 92 -10.99 5.75 -15.66
CA THR A 92 -11.29 6.04 -17.07
C THR A 92 -12.41 7.08 -17.17
N GLY A 93 -12.14 8.20 -17.83
CA GLY A 93 -13.17 9.14 -18.29
C GLY A 93 -13.27 10.51 -17.58
N LYS A 94 -12.43 10.82 -16.58
CA LYS A 94 -12.36 12.19 -16.01
C LYS A 94 -10.92 12.64 -15.82
N LYS A 95 -10.57 13.76 -16.47
CA LYS A 95 -9.31 14.43 -16.22
C LYS A 95 -9.31 15.03 -14.82
N ASN A 96 -8.30 14.73 -14.02
CA ASN A 96 -8.15 15.30 -12.68
C ASN A 96 -6.70 15.69 -12.43
N PHE A 97 -6.49 16.74 -11.65
CA PHE A 97 -5.15 17.08 -11.17
C PHE A 97 -4.69 16.04 -10.14
N GLN A 98 -3.43 15.64 -10.29
CA GLN A 98 -2.74 14.74 -9.40
C GLN A 98 -1.45 15.40 -8.97
N TYR A 99 -1.19 15.39 -7.67
CA TYR A 99 -0.08 16.10 -7.05
C TYR A 99 0.90 15.07 -6.51
N LEU A 100 2.15 15.12 -6.99
CA LEU A 100 3.22 14.28 -6.50
C LEU A 100 3.82 14.90 -5.24
N TYR A 101 3.84 14.12 -4.17
CA TYR A 101 4.45 14.45 -2.90
C TYR A 101 5.66 13.57 -2.60
N GLU A 102 6.70 14.19 -2.06
CA GLU A 102 7.81 13.52 -1.34
C GLU A 102 7.46 13.49 0.14
N ILE A 103 7.70 12.35 0.78
CA ILE A 103 7.35 12.11 2.17
C ILE A 103 8.62 11.64 2.89
N ASN A 104 9.11 12.42 3.85
CA ASN A 104 10.20 12.01 4.73
C ASN A 104 9.70 11.01 5.76
N ILE A 105 10.06 9.73 5.57
CA ILE A 105 9.65 8.62 6.43
C ILE A 105 10.71 8.23 7.46
N ILE A 106 11.79 9.01 7.59
CA ILE A 106 12.85 8.73 8.58
C ILE A 106 12.24 8.68 9.99
N GLY A 107 12.44 7.55 10.66
CA GLY A 107 11.93 7.30 12.01
C GLY A 107 10.45 6.91 12.09
N LYS A 108 9.76 6.73 10.95
CA LYS A 108 8.38 6.23 10.92
C LYS A 108 8.34 4.72 10.74
N ARG A 109 7.36 4.04 11.31
CA ARG A 109 7.09 2.63 11.00
C ARG A 109 6.65 2.52 9.54
N SER A 110 7.23 1.56 8.83
CA SER A 110 6.95 1.30 7.43
C SER A 110 7.02 -0.19 7.11
N PHE A 111 6.39 -0.57 6.00
CA PHE A 111 6.47 -1.89 5.42
C PHE A 111 6.66 -1.76 3.93
N SER A 112 7.70 -2.41 3.38
CA SER A 112 7.92 -2.49 1.94
C SER A 112 7.87 -3.94 1.49
N PHE A 113 7.05 -4.23 0.47
CA PHE A 113 7.01 -5.57 -0.12
C PHE A 113 8.35 -5.94 -0.75
N VAL A 114 9.03 -5.00 -1.41
CA VAL A 114 10.32 -5.27 -2.05
C VAL A 114 11.40 -5.55 -1.02
N GLU A 115 11.50 -4.76 0.06
CA GLU A 115 12.51 -4.99 1.11
C GLU A 115 12.29 -6.33 1.80
N ASN A 116 11.04 -6.63 2.14
CA ASN A 116 10.69 -7.87 2.81
C ASN A 116 10.86 -9.08 1.89
N TYR A 117 10.59 -8.93 0.59
CA TYR A 117 10.81 -9.98 -0.41
C TYR A 117 12.30 -10.28 -0.60
N GLN A 118 13.13 -9.24 -0.66
CA GLN A 118 14.60 -9.39 -0.77
C GLN A 118 15.22 -10.01 0.49
N ARG A 119 14.63 -9.73 1.65
CA ARG A 119 15.11 -10.24 2.94
C ARG A 119 14.72 -11.70 3.18
N ASP A 120 13.44 -12.02 3.03
CA ASP A 120 12.92 -13.39 3.15
C ASP A 120 11.62 -13.54 2.36
N GLN A 121 11.76 -13.95 1.11
CA GLN A 121 10.65 -14.19 0.19
C GLN A 121 9.65 -15.22 0.72
N ASN A 122 10.13 -16.33 1.29
CA ASN A 122 9.25 -17.42 1.71
C ASN A 122 8.41 -16.98 2.89
N ALA A 123 9.03 -16.36 3.90
CA ALA A 123 8.29 -15.85 5.05
C ALA A 123 7.24 -14.80 4.63
N LEU A 124 7.57 -13.92 3.68
CA LEU A 124 6.63 -12.92 3.17
C LEU A 124 5.45 -13.57 2.44
N ILE A 125 5.70 -14.58 1.59
CA ILE A 125 4.64 -15.33 0.91
C ILE A 125 3.71 -16.01 1.93
N GLU A 126 4.27 -16.68 2.94
CA GLU A 126 3.45 -17.33 3.98
C GLU A 126 2.63 -16.31 4.78
N ALA A 127 3.22 -15.16 5.11
CA ALA A 127 2.51 -14.12 5.84
C ALA A 127 1.39 -13.47 5.01
N ILE A 128 1.58 -13.30 3.70
CA ILE A 128 0.49 -12.91 2.79
C ILE A 128 -0.61 -13.97 2.82
N LEU A 129 -0.28 -15.25 2.62
CA LEU A 129 -1.28 -16.33 2.62
C LEU A 129 -2.07 -16.40 3.92
N ASN A 130 -1.41 -16.28 5.06
CA ASN A 130 -2.03 -16.31 6.38
C ASN A 130 -2.98 -15.12 6.63
N SER A 131 -2.80 -14.03 5.88
CA SER A 131 -3.71 -12.89 5.95
C SER A 131 -4.93 -13.06 5.04
N LEU A 132 -4.90 -13.93 4.03
CA LEU A 132 -6.03 -14.09 3.10
C LEU A 132 -7.21 -14.84 3.76
N PRO A 133 -8.46 -14.54 3.35
CA PRO A 133 -9.63 -15.26 3.82
C PRO A 133 -9.56 -16.74 3.45
N ALA A 134 -9.96 -17.62 4.37
CA ALA A 134 -9.90 -19.07 4.16
C ALA A 134 -10.74 -19.52 2.96
N GLU A 135 -11.84 -18.83 2.67
CA GLU A 135 -12.74 -19.09 1.55
C GLU A 135 -12.07 -18.86 0.20
N LEU A 136 -11.13 -17.91 0.14
CA LEU A 136 -10.36 -17.62 -1.06
C LEU A 136 -9.36 -18.75 -1.37
N LEU A 137 -8.83 -19.38 -0.33
CA LEU A 137 -7.88 -20.48 -0.43
C LEU A 137 -8.58 -21.85 -0.51
N ALA A 138 -9.90 -21.89 -0.34
CA ALA A 138 -10.66 -23.13 -0.33
C ALA A 138 -10.52 -23.87 -1.66
N GLY A 139 -10.07 -25.13 -1.58
CA GLY A 139 -9.87 -25.99 -2.76
C GLY A 139 -8.56 -25.76 -3.52
N MET A 140 -7.70 -24.83 -3.09
CA MET A 140 -6.33 -24.73 -3.60
C MET A 140 -5.38 -25.62 -2.82
N SER A 141 -4.45 -26.29 -3.51
CA SER A 141 -3.29 -26.88 -2.84
C SER A 141 -2.38 -25.79 -2.28
N VAL A 142 -1.55 -26.15 -1.30
CA VAL A 142 -0.54 -25.24 -0.72
C VAL A 142 0.39 -24.68 -1.79
N ALA A 143 0.77 -25.50 -2.79
CA ALA A 143 1.65 -25.08 -3.88
C ALA A 143 0.98 -24.03 -4.79
N GLU A 144 -0.30 -24.23 -5.12
CA GLU A 144 -1.08 -23.28 -5.93
C GLU A 144 -1.28 -21.95 -5.20
N ALA A 145 -1.64 -22.00 -3.92
CA ALA A 145 -1.78 -20.80 -3.09
C ALA A 145 -0.47 -20.00 -3.03
N ARG A 146 0.67 -20.66 -2.79
CA ARG A 146 1.99 -20.00 -2.80
C ARG A 146 2.34 -19.38 -4.14
N SER A 147 2.09 -20.09 -5.23
CA SER A 147 2.33 -19.56 -6.59
C SER A 147 1.48 -18.33 -6.89
N LEU A 148 0.24 -18.33 -6.43
CA LEU A 148 -0.68 -17.21 -6.54
C LEU A 148 -0.20 -15.99 -5.75
N ALA A 149 0.18 -16.19 -4.49
CA ALA A 149 0.75 -15.14 -3.62
C ALA A 149 2.03 -14.54 -4.20
N HIS A 150 2.92 -15.40 -4.69
CA HIS A 150 4.16 -14.96 -5.32
C HIS A 150 3.90 -14.12 -6.57
N THR A 151 2.98 -14.57 -7.44
CA THR A 151 2.62 -13.86 -8.68
C THR A 151 2.08 -12.47 -8.40
N ALA A 152 1.15 -12.34 -7.44
CA ALA A 152 0.59 -11.04 -7.11
C ALA A 152 1.60 -10.12 -6.44
N LEU A 153 2.49 -10.67 -5.61
CA LEU A 153 3.55 -9.86 -5.01
C LEU A 153 4.46 -9.24 -6.06
N ILE A 154 4.84 -9.99 -7.09
CA ILE A 154 5.65 -9.47 -8.20
C ILE A 154 4.84 -8.44 -9.01
N ARG A 155 3.61 -8.78 -9.38
CA ARG A 155 2.80 -7.99 -10.31
C ARG A 155 2.28 -6.70 -9.69
N ASP A 156 1.80 -6.74 -8.46
CA ASP A 156 0.98 -5.67 -7.88
C ASP A 156 1.79 -4.79 -6.92
N PHE A 157 2.69 -5.37 -6.13
CA PHE A 157 3.42 -4.63 -5.09
C PHE A 157 4.86 -4.28 -5.51
N ASN A 158 5.63 -5.25 -6.00
CA ASN A 158 7.03 -5.01 -6.36
C ASN A 158 7.17 -4.18 -7.63
N SER A 159 6.22 -4.28 -8.56
CA SER A 159 6.25 -3.53 -9.83
C SER A 159 6.16 -2.01 -9.63
N VAL A 160 5.43 -1.58 -8.59
CA VAL A 160 5.26 -0.17 -8.21
C VAL A 160 6.15 0.23 -7.04
N ASP A 161 6.97 -0.69 -6.54
CA ASP A 161 7.84 -0.50 -5.38
C ASP A 161 7.08 0.03 -4.15
N GLU A 162 5.94 -0.61 -3.85
CA GLU A 162 5.01 -0.16 -2.81
C GLU A 162 5.66 -0.15 -1.43
N ILE A 163 5.42 0.95 -0.72
CA ILE A 163 5.68 1.08 0.70
C ILE A 163 4.41 1.58 1.41
N GLN A 164 4.08 0.91 2.49
CA GLN A 164 3.01 1.30 3.41
C GLN A 164 3.65 2.00 4.61
N ILE A 165 3.11 3.14 5.01
CA ILE A 165 3.66 3.98 6.08
C ILE A 165 2.58 4.20 7.13
N GLU A 166 2.96 4.10 8.40
CA GLU A 166 2.05 4.36 9.51
C GLU A 166 1.75 5.86 9.63
N ALA A 167 0.47 6.19 9.50
CA ALA A 167 -0.10 7.52 9.73
C ALA A 167 -0.36 7.79 11.22
N PRO A 168 -0.53 9.06 11.64
CA PRO A 168 -0.51 10.27 10.81
C PRO A 168 0.92 10.68 10.38
N ILE A 169 1.04 11.27 9.20
CA ILE A 169 2.26 11.90 8.69
C ILE A 169 2.03 13.41 8.69
N SER A 170 2.76 14.11 9.56
CA SER A 170 2.71 15.57 9.67
C SER A 170 3.09 16.25 8.35
N SER A 171 2.45 17.39 8.04
CA SER A 171 2.76 18.20 6.86
C SER A 171 4.20 18.68 6.80
N GLN A 172 4.88 18.84 7.94
CA GLN A 172 6.31 19.18 8.01
C GLN A 172 7.22 18.12 7.35
N ARG A 173 6.71 16.91 7.13
CA ARG A 173 7.44 15.81 6.48
C ARG A 173 7.08 15.65 5.00
N ILE A 174 6.23 16.53 4.45
CA ILE A 174 5.63 16.36 3.14
C ILE A 174 5.97 17.56 2.26
N ASN A 175 6.61 17.31 1.13
CA ASN A 175 6.93 18.31 0.13
C ASN A 175 6.16 18.03 -1.16
N HIS A 176 5.45 19.03 -1.69
CA HIS A 176 4.91 18.96 -3.04
C HIS A 176 6.05 19.11 -4.06
N ILE A 177 6.10 18.23 -5.05
CA ILE A 177 7.17 18.20 -6.07
C ILE A 177 6.64 18.58 -7.45
N ALA A 178 5.45 18.09 -7.82
CA ALA A 178 4.92 18.26 -9.18
C ALA A 178 3.40 18.17 -9.21
N THR A 179 2.80 18.84 -10.20
CA THR A 179 1.38 18.74 -10.51
C THR A 179 1.23 18.19 -11.93
N THR A 180 0.37 17.20 -12.12
CA THR A 180 0.12 16.56 -13.41
C THR A 180 -1.38 16.49 -13.66
N LEU A 181 -1.82 16.85 -14.85
CA LEU A 181 -3.18 16.58 -15.31
C LEU A 181 -3.20 15.18 -15.92
N VAL A 182 -3.98 14.28 -15.32
CA VAL A 182 -4.16 12.89 -15.77
C VAL A 182 -5.56 12.71 -16.31
#